data_AF-A0A920GNI4-F1
#
_entry.id   AF-A0A920GNI4-F1
#
_cell.length_a   1.000
_cell.length_b   1.000
_cell.length_c   1.000
_cell.angle_alpha   90.00
_cell.angle_beta   90.00
_cell.angle_gamma   90.00
#
_symmetry.space_group_name_H-M   'P 1'
#
loop_
_entity.id
_entity.type
_entity.pdbx_description
1 polymer ?
#
loop_
_entity_poly.entity_id
_entity_poly.type
_entity_poly.pdbx_seq_one_letter_code
_entity_poly.pdbx_strand_id
1 'polypeptide(L)'
;MSSFQLTALYDIVSITGSLILGLATINGRLSAEDAFNLSRIDELWQIEQWGVDEEAQAVSDLKYDAIMHAQEFFILSSGNKSTIF
;
A
#
# COMPACT_ATOMS: atom_id res chain seq x y z
N MET A 1 17.15 3.74 -8.15
CA MET A 1 16.39 2.85 -7.25
C MET A 1 17.25 1.61 -7.02
N SER A 2 17.54 1.27 -5.76
CA SER A 2 18.28 0.04 -5.41
C SER A 2 17.40 -1.20 -5.59
N SER A 3 17.99 -2.40 -5.59
CA SER A 3 17.21 -3.65 -5.61
C SER A 3 16.22 -3.73 -4.45
N PHE A 4 16.61 -3.24 -3.26
CA PHE A 4 15.76 -3.16 -2.08
C PHE A 4 14.55 -2.23 -2.29
N GLN A 5 14.79 -1.03 -2.82
CA GLN A 5 13.71 -0.09 -3.14
C GLN A 5 12.76 -0.64 -4.21
N LEU A 6 13.27 -1.39 -5.19
CA LEU A 6 12.45 -2.04 -6.21
C LEU A 6 11.57 -3.16 -5.64
N THR A 7 12.10 -3.96 -4.70
CA THR A 7 11.32 -4.97 -3.98
C THR A 7 10.17 -4.32 -3.21
N ALA A 8 10.43 -3.22 -2.50
CA ALA A 8 9.38 -2.48 -1.80
C ALA A 8 8.28 -1.97 -2.74
N LEU A 9 8.68 -1.38 -3.88
CA LEU A 9 7.73 -0.89 -4.88
C LEU A 9 6.90 -2.04 -5.47
N TYR A 10 7.51 -3.21 -5.71
CA TYR A 10 6.79 -4.37 -6.24
C TYR A 10 5.64 -4.80 -5.31
N ASP A 11 5.85 -4.84 -4.00
CA ASP A 11 4.81 -5.21 -3.05
C ASP A 11 3.66 -4.19 -3.06
N ILE A 12 3.98 -2.89 -3.02
CA ILE A 12 2.97 -1.82 -3.05
C ILE A 12 2.13 -1.91 -4.35
N VAL A 13 2.76 -2.13 -5.50
CA VAL A 13 2.07 -2.26 -6.79
C VAL A 13 1.22 -3.52 -6.84
N SER A 14 1.72 -4.64 -6.32
CA SER A 14 1.02 -5.93 -6.35
C SER A 14 -0.20 -5.93 -5.41
N ILE A 15 -0.09 -5.28 -4.25
CA ILE A 15 -1.21 -5.16 -3.29
C ILE A 15 -2.29 -4.23 -3.82
N THR A 16 -1.91 -3.06 -4.34
CA THR A 16 -2.85 -2.05 -4.86
C THR A 16 -3.37 -2.37 -6.25
N GLY A 17 -2.72 -3.30 -6.98
CA GLY A 17 -3.00 -3.56 -8.39
C GLY A 17 -2.65 -2.38 -9.32
N SER A 18 -1.86 -1.40 -8.86
CA SER A 18 -1.65 -0.14 -9.59
C SER A 18 -0.22 0.37 -9.49
N LEU A 19 0.44 0.49 -10.65
CA LEU A 19 1.75 1.12 -10.76
C LEU A 19 1.71 2.60 -10.35
N ILE A 20 0.64 3.31 -10.69
CA ILE A 20 0.52 4.74 -10.40
C ILE A 20 0.41 4.98 -8.90
N LEU A 21 -0.38 4.18 -8.18
CA LEU A 21 -0.47 4.26 -6.73
C LEU A 21 0.87 3.94 -6.08
N GLY A 22 1.55 2.87 -6.53
CA GLY A 22 2.89 2.53 -6.03
C GLY A 22 3.92 3.64 -6.21
N LEU A 23 3.97 4.26 -7.40
CA LEU A 23 4.85 5.40 -7.67
C LEU A 23 4.46 6.62 -6.83
N ALA A 24 3.17 6.91 -6.67
CA ALA A 24 2.71 8.02 -5.83
C ALA A 24 3.13 7.83 -4.36
N THR A 25 3.08 6.60 -3.84
CA THR A 25 3.53 6.27 -2.48
C THR A 25 5.03 6.48 -2.31
N ILE A 26 5.87 5.89 -3.17
CA ILE A 26 7.33 6.00 -2.99
C ILE A 26 7.88 7.40 -3.26
N ASN A 27 7.14 8.25 -3.99
CA ASN A 27 7.46 9.66 -4.18
C ASN A 27 6.88 10.56 -3.09
N GLY A 28 6.24 10.00 -2.05
CA GLY A 28 5.68 10.75 -0.93
C GLY A 28 4.44 11.59 -1.29
N ARG A 29 3.79 11.32 -2.43
CA ARG A 29 2.53 11.99 -2.80
C ARG A 29 1.34 11.41 -2.03
N LEU A 30 1.41 10.13 -1.66
CA LEU A 30 0.43 9.41 -0.86
C LEU A 30 1.17 8.65 0.25
N SER A 31 0.52 8.45 1.39
CA SER A 31 0.93 7.40 2.33
C SER A 31 0.57 6.02 1.76
N ALA A 32 1.12 4.93 2.32
CA ALA A 32 0.64 3.59 1.98
C ALA A 32 -0.82 3.37 2.38
N GLU A 33 -1.29 4.07 3.43
CA GLU A 33 -2.67 3.93 3.91
C GLU A 33 -3.62 4.58 2.91
N ASP A 34 -3.29 5.78 2.42
CA ASP A 34 -4.03 6.43 1.34
C ASP A 34 -4.06 5.56 0.09
N ALA A 35 -2.91 4.99 -0.30
CA ALA A 35 -2.81 4.13 -1.47
C ALA A 35 -3.65 2.85 -1.32
N PHE A 36 -3.66 2.25 -0.13
CA PHE A 36 -4.47 1.07 0.18
C PHE A 36 -5.96 1.39 0.08
N ASN A 37 -6.42 2.45 0.76
CA ASN A 37 -7.82 2.87 0.75
C ASN A 37 -8.29 3.23 -0.67
N LEU A 38 -7.47 3.95 -1.44
CA LEU A 38 -7.80 4.30 -2.83
C LEU A 38 -7.84 3.07 -3.75
N SER A 39 -7.05 2.03 -3.49
CA SER A 39 -7.08 0.82 -4.30
C SER A 39 -8.33 -0.04 -4.10
N ARG A 40 -9.12 0.23 -3.06
CA ARG A 40 -10.21 -0.64 -2.60
C ARG A 40 -11.59 0.00 -2.64
N ILE A 41 -11.76 1.08 -3.40
CA ILE A 41 -13.02 1.81 -3.52
C ILE A 41 -14.19 0.87 -3.90
N ASP A 42 -13.96 -0.05 -4.84
CA ASP A 42 -14.97 -1.00 -5.28
C ASP A 42 -15.37 -1.98 -4.16
N GLU A 43 -14.39 -2.48 -3.41
CA GLU A 43 -14.62 -3.42 -2.30
C GLU A 43 -15.33 -2.75 -1.12
N LEU A 44 -14.94 -1.51 -0.78
CA LEU A 44 -15.62 -0.71 0.24
C LEU A 44 -17.08 -0.47 -0.13
N TRP A 45 -17.35 -0.14 -1.40
CA TRP A 45 -18.71 0.02 -1.89
C TRP A 45 -19.51 -1.30 -1.77
N GLN A 46 -18.92 -2.44 -2.13
CA GLN A 46 -19.58 -3.75 -1.98
C GLN A 46 -19.93 -4.06 -0.52
N ILE A 47 -19.01 -3.76 0.41
CA ILE A 47 -19.23 -3.94 1.86
C ILE A 47 -20.39 -3.06 2.34
N GLU A 48 -20.49 -1.82 1.87
CA GLU A 48 -21.61 -0.93 2.21
C GLU A 48 -22.96 -1.47 1.72
N GLN A 49 -23.00 -2.11 0.55
CA GLN A 49 -24.25 -2.63 -0.02
C GLN A 49 -24.66 -3.98 0.54
N TRP A 50 -23.70 -4.86 0.82
CA TRP A 50 -23.96 -6.28 1.08
C TRP A 50 -23.46 -6.76 2.45
N GLY A 51 -22.85 -5.88 3.23
CA GLY A 51 -22.20 -6.22 4.50
C GLY A 51 -20.79 -6.76 4.31
N VAL A 52 -20.10 -6.96 5.44
CA VAL A 52 -18.72 -7.45 5.47
C VAL A 52 -18.70 -8.96 5.22
N ASP A 53 -17.81 -9.40 4.34
CA ASP A 53 -17.37 -10.79 4.24
C ASP A 53 -16.14 -11.00 5.12
N GLU A 54 -16.23 -11.89 6.12
CA GLU A 54 -15.16 -12.08 7.12
C GLU A 54 -13.86 -12.61 6.52
N GLU A 55 -13.93 -13.46 5.48
CA GLU A 55 -12.74 -14.00 4.80
C GLU A 55 -12.07 -12.90 3.96
N ALA A 56 -12.86 -12.12 3.23
CA ALA A 56 -12.37 -10.98 2.47
C ALA A 56 -11.75 -9.91 3.39
N GLN A 57 -12.35 -9.67 4.56
CA GLN A 57 -11.82 -8.74 5.56
C GLN A 57 -10.48 -9.23 6.11
N ALA A 58 -10.35 -10.52 6.46
CA ALA A 58 -9.09 -11.07 6.95
C ALA A 58 -7.96 -10.95 5.92
N VAL A 59 -8.25 -11.21 4.63
CA VAL A 59 -7.27 -11.01 3.54
C VAL A 59 -6.91 -9.53 3.38
N SER A 60 -7.90 -8.65 3.51
CA SER A 60 -7.71 -7.21 3.50
C SER A 60 -6.74 -6.75 4.60
N ASP A 61 -6.92 -7.22 5.82
CA ASP A 61 -6.09 -6.82 6.97
C ASP A 61 -4.63 -7.25 6.77
N LEU A 62 -4.41 -8.47 6.24
CA LEU A 62 -3.07 -8.93 5.88
C LEU A 62 -2.42 -8.06 4.79
N LYS A 63 -3.19 -7.61 3.80
CA LYS A 63 -2.70 -6.71 2.75
C LYS A 63 -2.40 -5.32 3.30
N TYR A 64 -3.18 -4.83 4.27
CA TYR A 64 -2.94 -3.56 4.95
C TYR A 64 -1.61 -3.59 5.69
N ASP A 65 -1.36 -4.62 6.50
CA ASP A 65 -0.09 -4.77 7.20
C ASP A 65 1.09 -4.90 6.22
N ALA A 66 0.91 -5.65 5.12
CA ALA A 66 1.95 -5.83 4.11
C ALA A 66 2.34 -4.52 3.40
N ILE A 67 1.37 -3.68 3.03
CA ILE A 67 1.66 -2.41 2.35
C ILE A 67 2.30 -1.38 3.30
N MET A 68 1.93 -1.40 4.60
CA MET A 68 2.62 -0.61 5.64
C MET A 68 4.09 -1.01 5.74
N HIS A 69 4.38 -2.31 5.88
CA HIS A 69 5.74 -2.82 5.95
C HIS A 69 6.53 -2.52 4.66
N ALA A 70 5.91 -2.59 3.49
CA ALA A 70 6.56 -2.26 2.24
C ALA A 70 6.99 -0.78 2.18
N GLN A 71 6.15 0.15 2.67
CA GLN A 71 6.54 1.56 2.77
C GLN A 71 7.68 1.76 3.76
N GLU A 72 7.62 1.15 4.95
CA GLU A 72 8.69 1.24 5.94
C GLU A 72 10.02 0.70 5.38
N PHE A 73 9.98 -0.45 4.72
CA PHE A 73 11.14 -1.05 4.07
C PHE A 73 11.70 -0.16 2.96
N PHE A 74 10.85 0.51 2.16
CA PHE A 74 11.30 1.50 1.19
C PHE A 74 12.04 2.65 1.88
N ILE A 75 11.49 3.20 2.97
CA ILE A 75 12.09 4.31 3.72
C ILE A 75 13.45 3.90 4.30
N LEU A 76 13.52 2.75 4.97
CA LEU A 76 14.76 2.23 5.57
C LEU A 76 15.84 1.93 4.52
N SER A 77 15.45 1.41 3.35
CA SER A 77 16.37 1.12 2.25
C SER A 77 16.79 2.37 1.44
N SER A 78 16.12 3.50 1.64
CA SER A 78 16.38 4.75 0.90
C SER A 78 17.55 5.58 1.43
N GLY A 79 18.28 5.11 2.45
CA GLY A 79 19.52 5.74 2.89
C GLY A 79 19.30 7.20 3.33
N ASN A 80 18.54 7.39 4.40
CA ASN A 80 18.36 8.65 5.13
C ASN A 80 18.00 9.87 4.26
N LYS A 81 16.71 10.01 3.98
CA LYS A 81 16.03 11.29 4.18
C LYS A 81 14.85 11.06 5.11
N SER A 82 15.13 11.22 6.41
CA SER A 82 14.11 11.67 7.35
C SER A 82 13.50 12.96 6.78
N THR A 83 12.37 12.81 6.10
CA THR A 83 11.42 13.90 5.90
C THR A 83 10.10 13.38 6.44
N ILE A 84 10.03 13.44 7.76
CA ILE A 84 8.80 13.48 8.51
C ILE A 84 8.08 14.75 8.04
N PHE A 85 6.95 14.60 7.37
CA PHE A 85 5.84 15.55 7.39
C PHE A 85 4.57 14.73 7.61
#